data_AF-A0A1A8N0Z1-F1
#
_entry.id   AF-A0A1A8N0Z1-F1
#
_cell.length_a   1.000
_cell.length_b   1.000
_cell.length_c   1.000
_cell.angle_alpha   90.00
_cell.angle_beta   90.00
_cell.angle_gamma   90.00
#
_symmetry.space_group_name_H-M   'P 1'
#
loop_
_entity.id
_entity.type
_entity.pdbx_description
1 polymer ?
#
loop_
_entity_poly.entity_id
_entity_poly.type
_entity_poly.pdbx_seq_one_letter_code
_entity_poly.pdbx_strand_id
1 'polypeptide(L)'
;GIPDRQKLTDARKDLDKVLSVRPCLRTHLEMAQVYYYMGVDALQESLLVDESSINSALVSLSHALQFELGDSLPDLHVLRGRCLLLKGEELNAADCFKQAVELERPGSTDTTALHCLLQTLLVLFMQGGSDPTLAITQLELWVSRADQRFPQETVNSVLKCLYRTHTEEVTEVSKTLIRTGRLVLVKRLLETVVPKRLTRKKPLVKSYSLI
;
A
#
# COMPACT_ATOMS: atom_id res chain seq x y z
N GLY A 1 15.96 -8.42 -6.85
CA GLY A 1 17.09 -9.18 -6.28
C GLY A 1 17.11 -8.93 -4.79
N ILE A 2 17.54 -9.90 -3.99
CA ILE A 2 17.59 -9.78 -2.53
C ILE A 2 18.67 -8.71 -2.17
N PRO A 3 18.35 -7.69 -1.37
CA PRO A 3 19.34 -6.70 -0.93
C PRO A 3 20.50 -7.36 -0.19
N ASP A 4 21.72 -7.09 -0.63
CA ASP A 4 22.94 -7.55 0.04
C ASP A 4 23.30 -6.62 1.20
N ARG A 5 23.52 -7.17 2.40
CA ARG A 5 23.79 -6.39 3.61
C ARG A 5 25.08 -5.57 3.53
N GLN A 6 26.10 -6.08 2.84
CA GLN A 6 27.34 -5.35 2.66
C GLN A 6 27.10 -4.16 1.73
N LYS A 7 26.36 -4.36 0.63
CA LYS A 7 25.97 -3.27 -0.27
C LYS A 7 25.14 -2.19 0.41
N LEU A 8 24.21 -2.56 1.31
CA LEU A 8 23.44 -1.58 2.09
C LEU A 8 24.34 -0.77 3.03
N THR A 9 25.30 -1.44 3.67
CA THR A 9 26.27 -0.79 4.57
C THR A 9 27.16 0.20 3.81
N ASP A 10 27.61 -0.18 2.62
CA ASP A 10 28.45 0.68 1.78
C ASP A 10 27.64 1.85 1.19
N ALA A 11 26.41 1.60 0.74
CA ALA A 11 25.49 2.65 0.30
C ALA A 11 25.21 3.68 1.39
N ARG A 12 24.97 3.23 2.64
CA ARG A 12 24.80 4.12 3.79
C ARG A 12 26.03 5.03 3.98
N LYS A 13 27.23 4.45 3.99
CA LYS A 13 28.48 5.22 4.15
C LYS A 13 28.68 6.26 3.06
N ASP A 14 28.34 5.93 1.81
CA ASP A 14 28.46 6.87 0.71
C ASP A 14 27.41 7.98 0.80
N LEU A 15 26.17 7.67 1.18
CA LEU A 15 25.13 8.65 1.43
C LEU A 15 25.48 9.57 2.61
N ASP A 16 26.12 9.07 3.67
CA ASP A 16 26.60 9.89 4.80
C ASP A 16 27.62 10.95 4.32
N LYS A 17 28.53 10.58 3.42
CA LYS A 17 29.46 11.54 2.80
C LYS A 17 28.69 12.60 2.01
N VAL A 18 27.69 12.20 1.22
CA VAL A 18 26.88 13.15 0.44
C VAL A 18 26.11 14.10 1.36
N LEU A 19 25.47 13.59 2.43
CA LEU A 19 24.75 14.40 3.40
C LEU A 19 25.65 15.44 4.08
N SER A 20 26.90 15.10 4.37
CA SER A 20 27.84 16.04 5.01
C SER A 20 28.24 17.22 4.10
N VAL A 21 28.13 17.07 2.78
CA VAL A 21 28.45 18.12 1.80
C VAL A 21 27.20 18.88 1.37
N ARG A 22 26.09 18.17 1.12
CA ARG A 22 24.85 18.74 0.61
C ARG A 22 23.63 17.97 1.12
N PRO A 23 23.00 18.39 2.23
CA PRO A 23 21.72 17.84 2.64
C PRO A 23 20.63 18.27 1.64
N CYS A 24 19.92 17.30 1.09
CA CYS A 24 18.79 17.57 0.20
C CYS A 24 17.72 16.49 0.33
N LEU A 25 16.50 16.80 -0.12
CA LEU A 25 15.35 15.90 -0.10
C LEU A 25 15.68 14.50 -0.62
N ARG A 26 16.32 14.42 -1.79
CA ARG A 26 16.69 13.15 -2.42
C ARG A 26 17.62 12.31 -1.55
N THR A 27 18.66 12.91 -0.97
CA THR A 27 19.63 12.16 -0.15
C THR A 27 18.97 11.64 1.13
N HIS A 28 18.06 12.40 1.75
CA HIS A 28 17.31 11.92 2.91
C HIS A 28 16.34 10.77 2.56
N LEU A 29 15.71 10.80 1.38
CA LEU A 29 14.88 9.70 0.89
C LEU A 29 15.69 8.43 0.61
N GLU A 30 16.81 8.56 -0.09
CA GLU A 30 17.71 7.43 -0.38
C GLU A 30 18.26 6.85 0.94
N MET A 31 18.62 7.71 1.90
CA MET A 31 19.07 7.29 3.23
C MET A 31 17.97 6.54 3.99
N ALA A 32 16.75 7.06 3.98
CA ALA A 32 15.60 6.39 4.59
C ALA A 32 15.36 5.00 3.99
N GLN A 33 15.45 4.87 2.67
CA GLN A 33 15.27 3.60 1.98
C GLN A 33 16.36 2.59 2.35
N VAL A 34 17.63 3.02 2.44
CA VAL A 34 18.73 2.16 2.88
C VAL A 34 18.48 1.67 4.31
N TYR A 35 18.14 2.57 5.23
CA TYR A 35 17.82 2.20 6.61
C TYR A 35 16.61 1.27 6.71
N TYR A 36 15.57 1.50 5.91
CA TYR A 36 14.41 0.60 5.84
C TYR A 36 14.83 -0.83 5.47
N TYR A 37 15.60 -0.99 4.38
CA TYR A 37 16.07 -2.31 3.96
C TYR A 37 17.11 -2.95 4.89
N MET A 38 17.83 -2.16 5.68
CA MET A 38 18.67 -2.68 6.77
C MET A 38 17.83 -3.20 7.95
N GLY A 39 16.66 -2.61 8.18
CA GLY A 39 15.77 -2.92 9.30
C GLY A 39 14.81 -4.08 9.08
N VAL A 40 14.60 -4.53 7.85
CA VAL A 40 13.65 -5.61 7.51
C VAL A 40 14.33 -6.89 7.04
N ASP A 41 13.58 -7.99 7.06
CA ASP A 41 14.00 -9.21 6.39
C ASP A 41 13.97 -9.03 4.87
N ALA A 42 15.00 -9.55 4.20
CA ALA A 42 15.24 -9.34 2.78
C ALA A 42 14.32 -10.19 1.87
N LEU A 43 13.65 -11.19 2.44
CA LEU A 43 12.65 -12.02 1.75
C LEU A 43 11.23 -11.64 2.16
N GLN A 44 11.04 -11.18 3.39
CA GLN A 44 9.75 -10.80 3.93
C GLN A 44 9.82 -9.43 4.64
N GLU A 45 9.59 -8.34 3.88
CA GLU A 45 9.68 -6.96 4.37
C GLU A 45 8.74 -6.62 5.55
N SER A 46 7.77 -7.48 5.86
CA SER A 46 6.91 -7.36 7.05
C SER A 46 7.56 -7.82 8.35
N LEU A 47 8.73 -8.46 8.28
CA LEU A 47 9.48 -8.91 9.45
C LEU A 47 10.54 -7.89 9.83
N LEU A 48 10.45 -7.40 11.07
CA LEU A 48 11.45 -6.51 11.66
C LEU A 48 12.69 -7.31 12.07
N VAL A 49 13.86 -6.85 11.64
CA VAL A 49 15.17 -7.45 11.96
C VAL A 49 16.06 -6.50 12.75
N ASP A 50 15.98 -5.19 12.48
CA ASP A 50 16.69 -4.16 13.24
C ASP A 50 15.82 -2.92 13.43
N GLU A 51 15.28 -2.77 14.64
CA GLU A 51 14.47 -1.62 15.04
C GLU A 51 15.24 -0.30 15.00
N SER A 52 16.54 -0.31 15.29
CA SER A 52 17.37 0.89 15.26
C SER A 52 17.48 1.45 13.84
N SER A 53 17.63 0.55 12.87
CA SER A 53 17.60 0.91 11.45
C SER A 53 16.24 1.49 11.05
N ILE A 54 15.11 0.90 11.47
CA ILE A 54 13.77 1.47 11.19
C ILE A 54 13.58 2.84 11.84
N ASN A 55 14.05 3.04 13.08
CA ASN A 55 14.02 4.36 13.72
C ASN A 55 14.87 5.39 12.94
N SER A 56 16.04 4.99 12.43
CA SER A 56 16.90 5.84 11.59
C SER A 56 16.25 6.19 10.25
N ALA A 57 15.47 5.26 9.67
CA ALA A 57 14.66 5.52 8.48
C ALA A 57 13.61 6.60 8.74
N LEU A 58 12.88 6.50 9.87
CA LEU A 58 11.87 7.50 10.27
C LEU A 58 12.47 8.89 10.54
N VAL A 59 13.67 8.96 11.15
CA VAL A 59 14.40 10.22 11.30
C VAL A 59 14.75 10.82 9.94
N SER A 60 15.26 10.01 9.02
CA SER A 60 15.61 10.45 7.66
C SER A 60 14.38 10.94 6.88
N LEU A 61 13.24 10.24 6.99
CA LEU A 61 11.95 10.67 6.42
C LEU A 61 11.45 11.99 7.04
N SER A 62 11.65 12.17 8.34
CA SER A 62 11.27 13.41 9.03
C SER A 62 12.10 14.59 8.53
N HIS A 63 13.39 14.40 8.25
CA HIS A 63 14.19 15.42 7.57
C HIS A 63 13.74 15.67 6.13
N ALA A 64 13.40 14.62 5.37
CA ALA A 64 12.86 14.76 4.02
C ALA A 64 11.57 15.59 3.98
N LEU A 65 10.67 15.42 4.95
CA LEU A 65 9.43 16.19 5.09
C LEU A 65 9.64 17.69 5.37
N GLN A 66 10.83 18.12 5.80
CA GLN A 66 11.14 19.54 6.04
C GLN A 66 11.43 20.32 4.76
N PHE A 67 11.60 19.63 3.61
CA PHE A 67 11.80 20.27 2.32
C PHE A 67 10.46 20.64 1.66
N GLU A 68 10.44 21.73 0.89
CA GLU A 68 9.23 22.30 0.26
C GLU A 68 8.38 21.29 -0.53
N LEU A 69 9.01 20.29 -1.14
CA LEU A 69 8.32 19.25 -1.92
C LEU A 69 8.17 17.91 -1.19
N GLY A 70 8.68 17.80 0.04
CA GLY A 70 8.75 16.52 0.74
C GLY A 70 7.37 15.89 0.99
N ASP A 71 6.41 16.69 1.45
CA ASP A 71 5.06 16.23 1.76
C ASP A 71 4.22 15.89 0.51
N SER A 72 4.66 16.29 -0.69
CA SER A 72 3.99 16.06 -1.96
C SER A 72 4.35 14.74 -2.65
N LEU A 73 5.27 13.95 -2.06
CA LEU A 73 5.76 12.69 -2.64
C LEU A 73 5.01 11.46 -2.08
N PRO A 74 4.25 10.72 -2.91
CA PRO A 74 3.55 9.50 -2.46
C PRO A 74 4.50 8.47 -1.83
N ASP A 75 5.63 8.20 -2.48
CA ASP A 75 6.62 7.19 -2.05
C ASP A 75 7.18 7.47 -0.65
N LEU A 76 7.36 8.75 -0.30
CA LEU A 76 7.81 9.14 1.04
C LEU A 76 6.80 8.65 2.09
N HIS A 77 5.52 8.92 1.86
CA HIS A 77 4.46 8.54 2.79
C HIS A 77 4.24 7.02 2.83
N VAL A 78 4.39 6.32 1.70
CA VAL A 78 4.38 4.86 1.68
C VAL A 78 5.52 4.29 2.52
N LEU A 79 6.75 4.77 2.34
CA LEU A 79 7.90 4.29 3.10
C LEU A 79 7.76 4.58 4.60
N ARG A 80 7.25 5.77 4.96
CA ARG A 80 6.95 6.14 6.34
C ARG A 80 5.88 5.22 6.95
N GLY A 81 4.79 4.98 6.23
CA GLY A 81 3.73 4.08 6.67
C GLY A 81 4.23 2.66 6.91
N ARG A 82 5.10 2.13 6.02
CA ARG A 82 5.73 0.82 6.19
C ARG A 82 6.60 0.74 7.43
N CYS A 83 7.40 1.77 7.70
CA CYS A 83 8.20 1.85 8.93
C CYS A 83 7.29 1.84 10.18
N LEU A 84 6.19 2.59 10.16
CA LEU A 84 5.23 2.65 11.27
C LEU A 84 4.51 1.31 11.49
N LEU A 85 4.17 0.57 10.43
CA LEU A 85 3.62 -0.79 10.56
C LEU A 85 4.59 -1.74 11.28
N LEU A 86 5.88 -1.68 10.96
CA LEU A 86 6.89 -2.50 11.63
C LEU A 86 7.03 -2.17 13.12
N LYS A 87 6.61 -0.96 13.52
CA LYS A 87 6.57 -0.51 14.92
C LYS A 87 5.24 -0.78 15.63
N GLY A 88 4.25 -1.37 14.94
CA GLY A 88 2.91 -1.56 15.50
C GLY A 88 2.14 -0.25 15.68
N GLU A 89 2.37 0.73 14.81
CA GLU A 89 1.66 2.01 14.80
C GLU A 89 0.66 2.07 13.62
N GLU A 90 -0.31 1.16 13.59
CA GLU A 90 -1.21 0.95 12.44
C GLU A 90 -2.06 2.18 12.11
N LEU A 91 -2.52 2.94 13.11
CA LEU A 91 -3.28 4.17 12.88
C LEU A 91 -2.44 5.23 12.16
N ASN A 92 -1.22 5.46 12.64
CA ASN A 92 -0.28 6.42 12.04
C ASN A 92 0.15 5.95 10.64
N ALA A 93 0.34 4.65 10.46
CA ALA A 93 0.64 4.06 9.16
C ALA A 93 -0.50 4.26 8.17
N ALA A 94 -1.75 4.01 8.59
CA ALA A 94 -2.94 4.23 7.76
C ALA A 94 -3.00 5.68 7.29
N ASP A 95 -2.77 6.66 8.17
CA ASP A 95 -2.79 8.07 7.79
C ASP A 95 -1.70 8.43 6.78
N CYS A 96 -0.51 7.84 6.88
CA CYS A 96 0.52 7.98 5.85
C CYS A 96 0.06 7.39 4.50
N PHE A 97 -0.53 6.19 4.48
CA PHE A 97 -0.99 5.59 3.23
C PHE A 97 -2.19 6.35 2.62
N LYS A 98 -3.08 6.91 3.43
CA LYS A 98 -4.15 7.80 2.97
C LYS A 98 -3.58 9.01 2.23
N GLN A 99 -2.57 9.66 2.82
CA GLN A 99 -1.88 10.78 2.19
C GLN A 99 -1.22 10.36 0.88
N ALA A 100 -0.55 9.20 0.85
CA ALA A 100 0.05 8.67 -0.38
C ALA A 100 -1.00 8.46 -1.48
N VAL A 101 -2.14 7.84 -1.18
CA VAL A 101 -3.24 7.64 -2.14
C VAL A 101 -3.78 8.97 -2.69
N GLU A 102 -3.85 10.02 -1.87
CA GLU A 102 -4.29 11.35 -2.32
C GLU A 102 -3.28 12.07 -3.22
N LEU A 103 -2.00 11.76 -3.06
CA LEU A 103 -0.94 12.34 -3.88
C LEU A 103 -0.77 11.59 -5.22
N GLU A 104 -1.36 10.40 -5.35
CA GLU A 104 -1.35 9.66 -6.62
C GLU A 104 -2.01 10.44 -7.76
N ARG A 105 -1.38 10.35 -8.92
CA ARG A 105 -1.88 11.00 -10.14
C ARG A 105 -3.16 10.31 -10.61
N PRO A 106 -4.17 11.04 -11.10
CA PRO A 106 -5.33 10.42 -11.74
C PRO A 106 -4.91 9.48 -12.88
N GLY A 107 -5.43 8.26 -12.86
CA GLY A 107 -5.06 7.22 -13.82
C GLY A 107 -3.77 6.47 -13.50
N SER A 108 -3.16 6.70 -12.32
CA SER A 108 -2.00 5.94 -11.86
C SER A 108 -2.29 4.43 -11.89
N THR A 109 -1.26 3.63 -12.17
CA THR A 109 -1.30 2.17 -12.06
C THR A 109 -0.52 1.67 -10.86
N ASP A 110 0.17 2.57 -10.13
CA ASP A 110 0.85 2.19 -8.90
C ASP A 110 -0.19 2.07 -7.78
N THR A 111 -0.41 0.83 -7.35
CA THR A 111 -1.39 0.52 -6.31
C THR A 111 -0.75 0.31 -4.94
N THR A 112 0.54 0.58 -4.78
CA THR A 112 1.28 0.24 -3.56
C THR A 112 0.66 0.90 -2.33
N ALA A 113 0.40 2.20 -2.40
CA ALA A 113 -0.24 2.96 -1.33
C ALA A 113 -1.65 2.43 -0.99
N LEU A 114 -2.46 2.16 -2.02
CA LEU A 114 -3.82 1.64 -1.85
C LEU A 114 -3.81 0.24 -1.21
N HIS A 115 -2.93 -0.65 -1.67
CA HIS A 115 -2.79 -1.98 -1.11
C HIS A 115 -2.40 -1.92 0.37
N CYS A 116 -1.37 -1.13 0.70
CA CYS A 116 -0.94 -0.93 2.08
C CYS A 116 -2.08 -0.37 2.95
N LEU A 117 -2.79 0.66 2.47
CA LEU A 117 -3.91 1.26 3.20
C LEU A 117 -5.02 0.24 3.51
N LEU A 118 -5.48 -0.51 2.50
CA LEU A 118 -6.57 -1.46 2.68
C LEU A 118 -6.16 -2.59 3.62
N GLN A 119 -4.94 -3.10 3.50
CA GLN A 119 -4.41 -4.11 4.42
C GLN A 119 -4.33 -3.58 5.86
N THR A 120 -3.84 -2.36 6.08
CA THR A 120 -3.80 -1.75 7.42
C THR A 120 -5.19 -1.55 7.99
N LEU A 121 -6.16 -1.13 7.19
CA LEU A 121 -7.55 -0.97 7.64
C LEU A 121 -8.21 -2.32 7.99
N LEU A 122 -7.84 -3.42 7.30
CA LEU A 122 -8.27 -4.76 7.71
C LEU A 122 -7.68 -5.15 9.07
N VAL A 123 -6.40 -4.89 9.30
CA VAL A 123 -5.76 -5.16 10.61
C VAL A 123 -6.46 -4.37 11.71
N LEU A 124 -6.69 -3.07 11.50
CA LEU A 124 -7.43 -2.22 12.45
C LEU A 124 -8.85 -2.71 12.69
N PHE A 125 -9.52 -3.23 11.66
CA PHE A 125 -10.84 -3.86 11.82
C PHE A 125 -10.76 -5.10 12.73
N MET A 126 -9.77 -5.97 12.52
CA MET A 126 -9.59 -7.19 13.33
C MET A 126 -9.23 -6.87 14.78
N GLN A 127 -8.48 -5.78 15.02
CA GLN A 127 -8.13 -5.28 16.34
C GLN A 127 -9.28 -4.52 17.03
N GLY A 128 -10.23 -3.96 16.26
CA GLY A 128 -11.29 -3.06 16.73
C GLY A 128 -12.34 -3.66 17.68
N GLY A 129 -12.26 -4.97 17.94
CA GLY A 129 -13.08 -5.65 18.94
C GLY A 129 -14.58 -5.39 18.78
N SER A 130 -15.19 -4.74 19.77
CA SER A 130 -16.64 -4.55 19.87
C SER A 130 -17.22 -3.44 18.98
N ASP A 131 -16.39 -2.50 18.49
CA ASP A 131 -16.84 -1.44 17.57
C ASP A 131 -15.97 -1.34 16.31
N PRO A 132 -16.20 -2.25 15.34
CA PRO A 132 -15.48 -2.22 14.06
C PRO A 132 -15.98 -1.13 13.11
N THR A 133 -16.95 -0.29 13.52
CA THR A 133 -17.68 0.60 12.62
C THR A 133 -16.75 1.60 11.94
N LEU A 134 -15.83 2.19 12.69
CA LEU A 134 -14.89 3.19 12.17
C LEU A 134 -13.99 2.61 11.08
N ALA A 135 -13.38 1.44 11.31
CA ALA A 135 -12.50 0.79 10.35
C ALA A 135 -13.24 0.42 9.06
N ILE A 136 -14.48 -0.08 9.18
CA ILE A 136 -15.30 -0.40 7.99
C ILE A 136 -15.68 0.86 7.23
N THR A 137 -16.10 1.93 7.92
CA THR A 137 -16.44 3.20 7.27
C THR A 137 -15.22 3.79 6.53
N GLN A 138 -14.02 3.65 7.10
CA GLN A 138 -12.78 4.01 6.42
C GLN A 138 -12.52 3.11 5.20
N LEU A 139 -12.71 1.79 5.29
CA LEU A 139 -12.59 0.89 4.14
C LEU A 139 -13.51 1.29 3.00
N GLU A 140 -14.79 1.53 3.27
CA GLU A 140 -15.76 1.96 2.26
C GLU A 140 -15.38 3.30 1.62
N LEU A 141 -15.00 4.27 2.44
CA LEU A 141 -14.58 5.59 1.99
C LEU A 141 -13.36 5.51 1.06
N TRP A 142 -12.33 4.76 1.45
CA TRP A 142 -11.08 4.70 0.70
C TRP A 142 -11.17 3.84 -0.55
N VAL A 143 -12.02 2.81 -0.55
CA VAL A 143 -12.37 2.08 -1.79
C VAL A 143 -13.13 2.99 -2.76
N SER A 144 -14.04 3.83 -2.27
CA SER A 144 -14.76 4.81 -3.10
C SER A 144 -13.84 5.92 -3.62
N ARG A 145 -12.95 6.47 -2.78
CA ARG A 145 -11.94 7.45 -3.21
C ARG A 145 -10.98 6.86 -4.23
N ALA A 146 -10.59 5.60 -4.07
CA ALA A 146 -9.73 4.92 -5.04
C ALA A 146 -10.38 4.86 -6.44
N ASP A 147 -11.70 4.70 -6.57
CA ASP A 147 -12.37 4.72 -7.88
C ASP A 147 -12.26 6.06 -8.61
N GLN A 148 -12.11 7.15 -7.87
CA GLN A 148 -11.98 8.48 -8.44
C GLN A 148 -10.55 8.75 -8.93
N ARG A 149 -9.57 7.99 -8.41
CA ARG A 149 -8.13 8.18 -8.66
C ARG A 149 -7.57 7.14 -9.63
N PHE A 150 -7.98 5.89 -9.50
CA PHE A 150 -7.44 4.77 -10.26
C PHE A 150 -8.48 4.22 -11.24
N PRO A 151 -8.04 3.58 -12.34
CA PRO A 151 -8.95 2.80 -13.17
C PRO A 151 -9.69 1.75 -12.34
N GLN A 152 -10.98 1.55 -12.62
CA GLN A 152 -11.81 0.60 -11.85
C GLN A 152 -11.25 -0.83 -11.85
N GLU A 153 -10.65 -1.26 -12.96
CA GLU A 153 -10.00 -2.57 -13.08
C GLU A 153 -8.81 -2.72 -12.14
N THR A 154 -8.04 -1.65 -11.96
CA THR A 154 -6.90 -1.56 -11.05
C THR A 154 -7.38 -1.72 -9.60
N VAL A 155 -8.41 -0.96 -9.18
CA VAL A 155 -8.98 -1.08 -7.82
C VAL A 155 -9.52 -2.49 -7.59
N ASN A 156 -10.22 -3.06 -8.57
CA ASN A 156 -10.74 -4.43 -8.47
C ASN A 156 -9.62 -5.48 -8.38
N SER A 157 -8.47 -5.26 -9.05
CA SER A 157 -7.31 -6.14 -8.94
C SER A 157 -6.72 -6.13 -7.52
N VAL A 158 -6.67 -4.96 -6.87
CA VAL A 158 -6.20 -4.82 -5.49
C VAL A 158 -7.16 -5.51 -4.52
N LEU A 159 -8.47 -5.28 -4.64
CA LEU A 159 -9.47 -5.96 -3.81
C LEU A 159 -9.42 -7.48 -3.97
N LYS A 160 -9.23 -7.96 -5.20
CA LYS A 160 -9.06 -9.40 -5.48
C LYS A 160 -7.79 -9.96 -4.85
N CYS A 161 -6.68 -9.21 -4.90
CA CYS A 161 -5.43 -9.59 -4.25
C CYS A 161 -5.63 -9.70 -2.75
N LEU A 162 -6.22 -8.67 -2.14
CA LEU A 162 -6.51 -8.59 -0.71
C LEU A 162 -7.35 -9.78 -0.24
N TYR A 163 -8.40 -10.16 -0.98
CA TYR A 163 -9.19 -11.36 -0.66
C TYR A 163 -8.36 -12.65 -0.71
N ARG A 164 -7.43 -12.78 -1.66
CA ARG A 164 -6.60 -13.98 -1.83
C ARG A 164 -5.53 -14.12 -0.76
N THR A 165 -4.99 -13.01 -0.27
CA THR A 165 -3.91 -13.01 0.73
C THR A 165 -4.44 -12.94 2.16
N HIS A 166 -5.61 -12.33 2.38
CA HIS A 166 -6.24 -12.10 3.69
C HIS A 166 -7.69 -12.63 3.70
N THR A 167 -7.87 -13.89 3.31
CA THR A 167 -9.21 -14.48 3.11
C THR A 167 -10.04 -14.48 4.40
N GLU A 168 -9.43 -14.74 5.55
CA GLU A 168 -10.13 -14.82 6.83
C GLU A 168 -10.65 -13.44 7.26
N GLU A 169 -9.78 -12.43 7.21
CA GLU A 169 -10.08 -11.05 7.58
C GLU A 169 -11.15 -10.45 6.67
N VAL A 170 -11.01 -10.64 5.35
CA VAL A 170 -12.00 -10.14 4.38
C VAL A 170 -13.35 -10.86 4.55
N THR A 171 -13.35 -12.14 4.93
CA THR A 171 -14.59 -12.88 5.23
C THR A 171 -15.28 -12.31 6.47
N GLU A 172 -14.54 -11.98 7.53
CA GLU A 172 -15.13 -11.42 8.75
C GLU A 172 -15.64 -9.99 8.55
N VAL A 173 -14.91 -9.18 7.77
CA VAL A 173 -15.39 -7.86 7.31
C VAL A 173 -16.70 -8.03 6.54
N SER A 174 -16.76 -8.99 5.61
CA SER A 174 -17.96 -9.24 4.80
C SER A 174 -19.17 -9.63 5.65
N LYS A 175 -19.01 -10.51 6.65
CA LYS A 175 -20.08 -10.85 7.59
C LYS A 175 -20.56 -9.63 8.36
N THR A 176 -19.65 -8.78 8.82
CA THR A 176 -19.98 -7.58 9.60
C THR A 176 -20.68 -6.52 8.74
N LEU A 177 -20.24 -6.33 7.50
CA LEU A 177 -20.94 -5.49 6.53
C LEU A 177 -22.37 -5.97 6.27
N ILE A 178 -22.58 -7.28 6.11
CA ILE A 178 -23.93 -7.86 5.94
C ILE A 178 -24.80 -7.61 7.18
N ARG A 179 -24.28 -7.87 8.39
CA ARG A 179 -24.99 -7.62 9.65
C ARG A 179 -25.38 -6.14 9.83
N THR A 180 -24.54 -5.23 9.34
CA THR A 180 -24.78 -3.78 9.40
C THR A 180 -25.55 -3.22 8.20
N GLY A 181 -26.02 -4.08 7.27
CA GLY A 181 -26.81 -3.67 6.10
C GLY A 181 -26.00 -2.95 5.01
N ARG A 182 -24.67 -2.98 5.08
CA ARG A 182 -23.77 -2.27 4.17
C ARG A 182 -23.38 -3.12 2.96
N LEU A 183 -24.31 -3.24 2.03
CA LEU A 183 -24.22 -4.21 0.94
C LEU A 183 -23.35 -3.76 -0.26
N VAL A 184 -23.01 -2.47 -0.36
CA VAL A 184 -22.27 -1.94 -1.53
C VAL A 184 -20.87 -2.54 -1.61
N LEU A 185 -20.10 -2.45 -0.53
CA LEU A 185 -18.75 -3.00 -0.48
C LEU A 185 -18.74 -4.53 -0.56
N VAL A 186 -19.73 -5.20 0.05
CA VAL A 186 -19.88 -6.66 -0.02
C VAL A 186 -20.08 -7.13 -1.46
N LYS A 187 -21.03 -6.52 -2.18
CA LYS A 187 -21.27 -6.85 -3.60
C LYS A 187 -20.00 -6.70 -4.41
N ARG A 188 -19.28 -5.59 -4.19
CA ARG A 188 -18.04 -5.32 -4.89
C ARG A 188 -16.96 -6.37 -4.61
N LEU A 189 -16.72 -6.70 -3.35
CA LEU A 189 -15.78 -7.76 -2.97
C LEU A 189 -16.16 -9.10 -3.64
N LEU A 190 -17.44 -9.46 -3.62
CA LEU A 190 -17.95 -10.68 -4.26
C LEU A 190 -17.77 -10.68 -5.79
N GLU A 191 -18.02 -9.56 -6.45
CA GLU A 191 -17.83 -9.41 -7.90
C GLU A 191 -16.36 -9.58 -8.31
N THR A 192 -15.40 -9.27 -7.42
CA THR A 192 -13.97 -9.48 -7.70
C THR A 192 -13.53 -10.94 -7.62
N VAL A 193 -14.26 -11.78 -6.87
CA VAL A 193 -13.91 -13.19 -6.61
C VAL A 193 -14.70 -14.16 -7.49
N VAL A 194 -15.92 -13.80 -7.88
CA VAL A 194 -16.70 -14.60 -8.82
C VAL A 194 -16.05 -14.54 -10.20
N PRO A 195 -15.64 -15.68 -10.80
CA PRO A 195 -15.14 -15.68 -12.16
C PRO A 195 -16.23 -15.10 -13.05
N LYS A 196 -15.94 -13.98 -13.74
CA LYS A 196 -16.79 -13.50 -14.84
C LYS A 196 -16.92 -14.69 -15.80
N ARG A 197 -18.08 -15.33 -15.82
CA ARG A 197 -18.36 -16.43 -16.75
C ARG A 197 -17.95 -15.94 -18.13
N LEU A 198 -17.01 -16.64 -18.75
CA LEU A 198 -16.49 -16.38 -20.09
C LEU A 198 -17.66 -15.93 -20.97
N THR A 199 -17.70 -14.65 -21.31
CA THR A 199 -18.67 -14.10 -22.24
C THR A 199 -18.44 -14.82 -23.57
N ARG A 200 -19.37 -15.75 -23.83
CA ARG A 200 -19.70 -16.43 -25.08
C ARG A 200 -18.79 -16.02 -26.26
N LYS A 201 -17.93 -16.95 -26.69
CA LYS A 201 -17.08 -16.88 -27.90
C LYS A 201 -17.79 -16.10 -29.01
N LYS A 202 -17.22 -14.97 -29.45
CA LYS A 202 -17.60 -14.33 -30.72
C LYS A 202 -17.41 -15.38 -31.84
N PRO A 203 -18.38 -15.60 -32.72
CA PRO A 203 -18.18 -16.49 -33.85
C PRO A 203 -17.13 -15.85 -34.78
N LEU A 204 -16.10 -16.62 -35.11
CA LEU A 204 -15.13 -16.30 -36.15
C LEU A 204 -15.89 -16.16 -37.47
N VAL A 205 -16.07 -14.93 -37.94
CA VAL A 205 -16.54 -14.66 -39.30
C VAL A 205 -15.41 -15.06 -40.24
N LYS A 206 -15.56 -16.21 -40.91
CA LYS A 206 -14.74 -16.58 -42.07
C LYS A 206 -15.12 -15.66 -43.22
N SER A 207 -14.24 -14.74 -43.58
CA SER A 207 -14.28 -14.06 -44.87
C SER A 207 -13.89 -15.06 -45.97
N TYR A 208 -14.85 -15.44 -46.81
CA TYR A 208 -14.56 -16.03 -48.11
C TYR A 208 -14.34 -14.88 -49.10
N SER A 209 -13.13 -14.79 -49.64
CA SER A 209 -12.84 -13.96 -50.81
C SER A 209 -13.24 -14.74 -52.06
N LEU A 210 -14.30 -14.29 -52.72
CA LEU A 210 -14.55 -14.57 -54.14
C LEU A 210 -14.38 -13.25 -54.87
N ILE A 211 -13.30 -13.16 -55.65
CA ILE A 211 -13.16 -12.68 -57.04
C ILE A 211 -11.68 -12.73 -57.37
#